data_AF-A0A9Q1L3K6-F1
#
_entry.id   AF-A0A9Q1L3K6-F1
#
_cell.length_a   1.000
_cell.length_b   1.000
_cell.length_c   1.000
_cell.angle_alpha   90.00
_cell.angle_beta   90.00
_cell.angle_gamma   90.00
#
_symmetry.space_group_name_H-M   'P 1'
#
loop_
_entity.id
_entity.type
_entity.pdbx_description
1 polymer ?
#
loop_
_entity_poly.entity_id
_entity_poly.type
_entity_poly.pdbx_seq_one_letter_code
_entity_poly.pdbx_strand_id
1 'polypeptide(L)'
;MYGLNKTEVMAGDWYCSAMNCGSHNYASRTSCYRCGSVKSDYYGIGAGCGYDASAVPGWKSGDWICSRIGCGMHNYASRAECYKCKTPRDFGESELY
;
A
#
# COMPACT_ATOMS: atom_id res chain seq x y z
N MET A 1 -6.25 -3.34 -36.15
CA MET A 1 -5.09 -2.70 -35.52
C MET A 1 -5.17 -2.96 -34.02
N TYR A 2 -4.43 -3.95 -33.52
CA TYR A 2 -4.32 -4.22 -32.08
C TYR A 2 -3.19 -3.35 -31.52
N GLY A 3 -3.50 -2.44 -30.60
CA GLY A 3 -2.52 -1.58 -29.93
C GLY A 3 -3.18 -0.24 -29.60
N LEU A 4 -3.23 0.24 -28.36
CA LEU A 4 -2.47 -0.06 -27.16
C LEU A 4 -3.43 0.15 -25.98
N ASN A 5 -3.57 -0.84 -25.09
CA ASN A 5 -4.20 -0.63 -23.78
C ASN A 5 -3.22 0.15 -22.88
N LYS A 6 -2.91 1.38 -23.25
CA LYS A 6 -2.20 2.29 -22.35
C LYS A 6 -3.31 3.02 -21.60
N THR A 7 -3.64 2.55 -20.38
CA THR A 7 -4.46 3.35 -19.47
C THR A 7 -3.72 4.65 -19.24
N GLU A 8 -4.12 5.67 -19.98
CA GLU A 8 -3.59 7.01 -19.92
C GLU A 8 -3.84 7.50 -18.48
N VAL A 9 -2.82 8.05 -17.84
CA VAL A 9 -2.99 8.64 -16.51
C VAL A 9 -3.87 9.89 -16.70
N MET A 10 -5.10 9.87 -16.19
CA MET A 10 -6.01 11.00 -16.34
C MET A 10 -5.65 12.13 -15.36
N ALA A 11 -6.15 13.34 -15.64
CA ALA A 11 -6.02 14.47 -14.73
C ALA A 11 -6.63 14.14 -13.36
N GLY A 12 -5.82 14.28 -12.31
CA GLY A 12 -6.21 13.98 -10.93
C GLY A 12 -5.88 12.56 -10.45
N ASP A 13 -5.53 11.65 -11.36
CA ASP A 13 -4.98 10.35 -10.99
C ASP A 13 -3.62 10.55 -10.29
N TRP A 14 -3.29 9.64 -9.37
CA TRP A 14 -2.12 9.80 -8.52
C TRP A 14 -1.40 8.47 -8.30
N TYR A 15 -0.08 8.53 -8.21
CA TYR A 15 0.75 7.39 -7.86
C TYR A 15 0.97 7.33 -6.36
N CYS A 16 0.83 6.14 -5.79
CA CYS A 16 1.08 5.94 -4.37
C CYS A 16 2.57 6.17 -4.05
N SER A 17 2.84 7.15 -3.18
CA SER A 17 4.19 7.50 -2.71
C SER A 17 4.68 6.60 -1.56
N ALA A 18 3.84 5.68 -1.08
CA ALA A 18 4.26 4.73 -0.05
C ALA A 18 5.43 3.88 -0.55
N MET A 19 6.40 3.68 0.34
CA MET A 19 7.61 2.92 0.06
C MET A 19 7.25 1.54 -0.51
N ASN A 20 7.85 1.18 -1.64
CA ASN A 20 7.59 -0.07 -2.38
C ASN A 20 6.15 -0.25 -2.93
N CYS A 21 5.33 0.81 -2.96
CA CYS A 21 3.97 0.74 -3.51
C CYS A 21 3.90 1.18 -4.98
N GLY A 22 4.10 2.48 -5.26
CA GLY A 22 4.14 3.05 -6.62
C GLY A 22 2.89 2.83 -7.47
N SER A 23 1.78 2.36 -6.90
CA SER A 23 0.60 1.96 -7.68
C SER A 23 -0.22 3.15 -8.13
N HIS A 24 -0.75 3.08 -9.34
CA HIS A 24 -1.63 4.09 -9.93
C HIS A 24 -3.04 4.06 -9.32
N ASN A 25 -3.54 5.19 -8.87
CA ASN A 25 -4.88 5.33 -8.32
C ASN A 25 -5.70 6.32 -9.12
N TYR A 26 -6.96 5.98 -9.37
CA TYR A 26 -7.91 6.90 -9.99
C TYR A 26 -8.16 8.12 -9.10
N ALA A 27 -8.41 9.28 -9.72
CA ALA A 27 -8.62 10.57 -9.06
C ALA A 27 -9.68 10.55 -7.95
N SER A 28 -10.70 9.68 -8.09
CA SER A 28 -11.77 9.51 -7.11
C SER A 28 -11.33 8.83 -5.81
N ARG A 29 -10.14 8.23 -5.78
CA ARG A 29 -9.63 7.51 -4.60
C ARG A 29 -8.87 8.45 -3.69
N THR A 30 -9.32 8.52 -2.44
CA THR A 30 -8.61 9.20 -1.34
C THR A 30 -7.53 8.33 -0.70
N SER A 31 -7.57 7.01 -0.94
CA SER A 31 -6.61 6.03 -0.45
C SER A 31 -6.19 5.03 -1.52
N CYS A 32 -4.96 4.54 -1.39
CA CYS A 32 -4.33 3.69 -2.38
C CYS A 32 -5.02 2.32 -2.44
N TYR A 33 -5.45 1.88 -3.63
CA TYR A 33 -6.11 0.58 -3.80
C TYR A 33 -5.23 -0.60 -3.41
N ARG A 34 -3.90 -0.43 -3.45
CA ARG A 34 -2.92 -1.51 -3.21
C ARG A 34 -2.48 -1.59 -1.74
N CYS A 35 -2.20 -0.47 -1.10
CA CYS A 35 -1.63 -0.43 0.26
C CYS A 35 -2.44 0.40 1.26
N GLY A 36 -3.51 1.06 0.83
CA GLY A 36 -4.36 1.89 1.67
C GLY A 36 -3.79 3.26 2.02
N SER A 37 -2.52 3.56 1.75
CA SER A 37 -1.92 4.87 2.04
C SER A 37 -2.73 6.00 1.41
N VAL A 38 -2.89 7.11 2.13
CA VAL A 38 -3.66 8.25 1.66
C VAL A 38 -3.02 8.93 0.46
N LYS A 39 -3.85 9.53 -0.38
CA LYS A 39 -3.43 10.50 -1.39
C LYS A 39 -2.78 11.67 -0.66
N SER A 40 -1.48 11.86 -0.83
CA SER A 40 -0.80 13.07 -0.36
C SER A 40 -1.11 14.21 -1.34
N ASP A 41 -1.84 15.22 -0.89
CA ASP A 41 -2.20 16.39 -1.72
C ASP A 41 -1.03 17.36 -1.92
N TYR A 42 0.08 17.17 -1.18
CA TYR A 42 1.29 17.97 -1.33
C TYR A 42 2.17 17.37 -2.42
N TYR A 43 2.25 18.07 -3.55
CA TYR A 43 3.16 17.77 -4.65
C TYR A 43 4.59 17.66 -4.12
N GLY A 44 5.09 16.42 -4.10
CA GLY A 44 6.51 16.10 -3.97
C GLY A 44 7.18 16.54 -2.68
N ILE A 45 6.95 15.85 -1.56
CA ILE A 45 8.01 15.48 -0.61
C ILE A 45 7.61 14.10 -0.04
N GLY A 46 8.53 13.15 -0.09
CA GLY A 46 8.33 11.83 0.48
C GLY A 46 8.02 11.92 1.97
N ALA A 47 6.88 11.38 2.38
CA ALA A 47 6.61 11.09 3.79
C ALA A 47 6.98 9.62 4.03
N GLY A 48 8.29 9.39 4.17
CA GLY A 48 8.76 8.29 4.97
C GLY A 48 8.25 8.46 6.41
N CYS A 49 7.85 7.34 7.00
CA CYS A 49 7.78 7.08 8.44
C CYS A 49 7.21 8.19 9.33
N GLY A 50 5.94 8.07 9.69
CA GLY A 50 5.34 8.87 10.75
C GLY A 50 4.09 8.20 11.30
N TYR A 51 4.28 7.40 12.35
CA TYR A 51 3.33 7.02 13.40
C TYR A 51 1.93 7.65 13.26
N ASP A 52 0.96 6.88 12.77
CA ASP A 52 -0.42 6.80 13.26
C ASP A 52 -1.22 6.05 12.18
N ALA A 53 -1.22 4.72 12.31
CA ALA A 53 -2.00 3.84 11.44
C ALA A 53 -3.53 4.06 11.60
N SER A 54 -3.97 4.91 12.53
CA SER A 54 -5.37 5.25 12.78
C SER A 54 -5.88 6.38 11.87
N ALA A 55 -5.00 7.16 11.26
CA ALA A 55 -5.37 8.28 10.38
C ALA A 55 -5.58 7.89 8.91
N VAL A 56 -5.29 6.64 8.53
CA VAL A 56 -5.45 6.16 7.15
C VAL A 56 -6.89 5.66 6.95
N PRO A 57 -7.73 6.31 6.12
CA PRO A 57 -9.10 5.88 5.87
C PRO A 57 -9.13 4.45 5.33
N GLY A 58 -9.71 3.52 6.10
CA GLY A 58 -9.84 2.11 5.74
C GLY A 58 -8.83 1.16 6.41
N TRP A 59 -7.79 1.67 7.08
CA TRP A 59 -6.95 0.84 7.95
C TRP A 59 -7.65 0.59 9.29
N LYS A 60 -7.56 -0.64 9.78
CA LYS A 60 -8.05 -1.03 11.10
C LYS A 60 -6.88 -1.34 12.03
N SER A 61 -7.12 -1.21 13.33
CA SER A 61 -6.16 -1.67 14.34
C SER A 61 -5.82 -3.14 14.11
N GLY A 62 -4.52 -3.44 14.06
CA GLY A 62 -3.99 -4.78 13.79
C GLY A 62 -3.80 -5.14 12.32
N ASP A 63 -4.25 -4.30 11.38
CA ASP A 63 -3.88 -4.46 9.96
C ASP A 63 -2.36 -4.37 9.82
N TRP A 64 -1.80 -5.11 8.87
CA TRP A 64 -0.36 -5.25 8.73
C TRP A 64 0.09 -5.28 7.26
N ILE A 65 1.29 -4.76 7.02
CA ILE A 65 1.95 -4.86 5.72
C ILE A 65 2.85 -6.09 5.74
N CYS A 66 2.75 -6.92 4.69
CA CYS A 66 3.63 -8.06 4.54
C CYS A 66 5.10 -7.62 4.45
N SER A 67 5.88 -8.01 5.45
CA SER A 67 7.31 -7.68 5.62
C SER A 67 8.23 -8.41 4.64
N ARG A 68 7.72 -9.42 3.92
CA ARG A 68 8.49 -10.10 2.87
C ARG A 68 8.96 -9.09 1.84
N ILE A 69 10.28 -9.02 1.67
CA ILE A 69 10.93 -8.22 0.64
C ILE A 69 10.32 -8.55 -0.73
N GLY A 70 9.85 -7.52 -1.43
CA GLY A 70 9.17 -7.64 -2.73
C GLY A 70 7.65 -7.88 -2.68
N CYS A 71 7.04 -8.01 -1.49
CA CYS A 71 5.59 -8.17 -1.36
C CYS A 71 4.89 -6.84 -0.99
N GLY A 72 5.10 -6.36 0.24
CA GLY A 72 4.57 -5.08 0.73
C GLY A 72 3.05 -4.93 0.68
N MET A 73 2.30 -6.05 0.67
CA MET A 73 0.84 -6.03 0.53
C MET A 73 0.16 -5.81 1.88
N HIS A 74 -0.90 -4.99 1.88
CA HIS A 74 -1.76 -4.79 3.05
C HIS A 74 -2.62 -6.04 3.32
N ASN A 75 -2.73 -6.37 4.60
CA ASN A 75 -3.54 -7.46 5.10
C ASN A 75 -4.41 -6.98 6.26
N TYR A 76 -5.64 -7.47 6.30
CA TYR A 76 -6.52 -7.23 7.43
C TYR A 76 -6.02 -7.95 8.69
N ALA A 77 -6.28 -7.35 9.85
CA ALA A 77 -5.90 -7.86 11.17
C ALA A 77 -6.27 -9.33 11.41
N SER A 78 -7.35 -9.81 10.78
CA SER A 78 -7.83 -11.20 10.91
C SER A 78 -6.95 -12.23 10.18
N ARG A 79 -6.00 -11.79 9.35
CA ARG A 79 -5.13 -12.72 8.60
C ARG A 79 -3.84 -12.99 9.35
N ALA A 80 -3.57 -14.28 9.58
CA ALA A 80 -2.28 -14.79 10.05
C ALA A 80 -1.22 -14.82 8.94
N GLU A 81 -1.63 -14.81 7.67
CA GLU A 81 -0.75 -14.91 6.51
C GLU A 81 -1.11 -13.89 5.43
N CYS A 82 -0.11 -13.49 4.65
CA CYS A 82 -0.29 -12.54 3.57
C CYS A 82 -1.23 -13.12 2.50
N TYR A 83 -2.29 -12.39 2.15
CA TYR A 83 -3.28 -12.87 1.18
C TYR A 83 -2.67 -13.19 -0.18
N LYS A 84 -1.61 -12.46 -0.57
CA LYS A 84 -0.92 -12.59 -1.85
C LYS A 84 0.16 -13.67 -1.86
N CYS A 85 1.11 -13.61 -0.93
CA CYS A 85 2.31 -14.46 -0.97
C CYS A 85 2.35 -15.55 0.10
N LYS A 86 1.32 -15.63 0.95
CA LYS A 86 1.18 -16.60 2.04
C LYS A 86 2.27 -16.55 3.11
N THR A 87 3.09 -15.51 3.11
CA THR A 87 4.10 -15.31 4.15
C THR A 87 3.39 -15.06 5.50
N PRO A 88 3.77 -15.79 6.57
CA PRO A 88 3.25 -15.55 7.90
C PRO A 88 3.49 -14.11 8.33
N ARG A 89 2.58 -13.57 9.13
CA ARG A 89 2.72 -12.22 9.71
C ARG A 89 4.05 -12.06 10.45
N ASP A 90 4.45 -13.10 11.18
CA ASP A 90 5.57 -13.06 12.13
C ASP A 90 6.90 -13.51 11.50
N PHE A 91 6.97 -13.64 10.17
CA PHE A 91 8.12 -14.14 9.42
C PHE A 91 9.43 -13.35 9.66
N GLY A 92 9.36 -12.13 10.18
CA GLY A 92 10.53 -11.30 10.52
C GLY A 92 10.84 -11.18 12.01
N GLU A 93 10.04 -11.76 12.90
CA GLU A 93 10.24 -11.69 14.35
C GLU A 93 11.01 -12.89 14.93
N SER A 94 11.17 -13.97 14.14
CA SER A 94 11.80 -15.22 14.60
C SER A 94 13.33 -15.24 14.56
N GLU A 95 14.03 -14.16 14.17
CA GLU A 95 15.52 -14.11 14.15
C GLU A 95 16.15 -13.31 15.32
N LEU A 96 15.36 -12.89 16.31
CA LEU A 96 15.89 -12.15 17.48
C LEU A 96 15.94 -12.97 18.78
N TYR A 97 16.04 -14.30 18.70
CA TYR A 97 16.34 -15.17 19.86
C TYR A 97 17.45 -16.17 19.56
#